data_AF-A0A424S8Q8-F1
#
_entry.id   AF-A0A424S8Q8-F1
#
_cell.length_a   1.000
_cell.length_b   1.000
_cell.length_c   1.000
_cell.angle_alpha   90.00
_cell.angle_beta   90.00
_cell.angle_gamma   90.00
#
_symmetry.space_group_name_H-M   'P 1'
#
loop_
_entity.id
_entity.type
_entity.pdbx_description
1 polymer ?
#
loop_
_entity_poly.entity_id
_entity_poly.type
_entity_poly.pdbx_seq_one_letter_code
_entity_poly.pdbx_strand_id
1 'polypeptide(L)'
;MRSQIAITRGGVTKASTGKAPPDGGVLARRVNGSFTISLHRKVSEMALIQLLRSLRALDPEFRMTLDTTDRRHEDLTRRQACHRIALQAIGIIERANESLFMSNIELFSEAQSPSMLRSENLLKLASLDLAHCDAPSALMKASAADIANLVSVGQNRSMRLYYLAIPSDHVWPSPGPRPGTPLEDITGSAPWRWLSIIYEAALAIQAPLFQHGFLRLHGGTMRPFQRIIYPITPAGDRPSNYRVLTTAELMESPDLIII
;
A
#
# COMPACT_ATOMS: atom_id res chain seq x y z
N MET A 1 -22.70 -8.07 -21.30
CA MET A 1 -21.42 -8.79 -21.15
C MET A 1 -21.26 -9.18 -19.68
N ARG A 2 -20.97 -10.46 -19.38
CA ARG A 2 -20.74 -10.95 -18.02
C ARG A 2 -19.30 -11.45 -17.93
N SER A 3 -18.50 -10.83 -17.07
CA SER A 3 -17.14 -11.28 -16.79
C SER A 3 -16.96 -11.48 -15.29
N GLN A 4 -16.26 -12.54 -14.93
CA GLN A 4 -16.09 -12.98 -13.55
C GLN A 4 -14.69 -13.54 -13.36
N ILE A 5 -14.01 -13.03 -12.34
CA ILE A 5 -12.65 -13.43 -11.98
C ILE A 5 -12.65 -13.76 -10.50
N ALA A 6 -12.04 -14.90 -10.15
CA ALA A 6 -11.78 -15.25 -8.77
C ALA A 6 -10.29 -15.12 -8.47
N ILE A 7 -9.98 -14.63 -7.27
CA ILE A 7 -8.65 -14.66 -6.68
C ILE A 7 -8.70 -15.68 -5.56
N THR A 8 -7.84 -16.70 -5.64
CA THR A 8 -7.76 -17.75 -4.61
C THR A 8 -7.11 -17.24 -3.32
N ARG A 9 -7.15 -18.04 -2.25
CA ARG A 9 -6.40 -17.77 -1.01
C ARG A 9 -4.89 -17.55 -1.27
N GLY A 10 -4.32 -18.25 -2.25
CA GLY A 10 -2.90 -18.10 -2.60
C GLY A 10 -2.60 -16.88 -3.47
N GLY A 11 -3.57 -16.00 -3.76
CA GLY A 11 -3.36 -14.85 -4.66
C GLY A 11 -3.35 -15.21 -6.14
N VAL A 12 -3.79 -16.42 -6.54
CA VAL A 12 -3.88 -16.80 -7.97
C VAL A 12 -5.19 -16.28 -8.57
N THR A 13 -5.10 -15.49 -9.63
CA THR A 13 -6.22 -15.01 -10.43
C THR A 13 -6.64 -16.03 -11.48
N LYS A 14 -7.94 -16.34 -11.57
CA LYS A 14 -8.50 -17.24 -12.58
C LYS A 14 -9.91 -16.81 -13.00
N ALA A 15 -10.32 -17.22 -14.21
CA ALA A 15 -11.71 -17.10 -14.62
C ALA A 15 -12.63 -17.88 -13.66
N SER A 16 -13.83 -17.36 -13.42
CA SER A 16 -14.80 -17.99 -12.53
C SER A 16 -16.20 -17.93 -13.13
N THR A 17 -17.00 -18.95 -12.90
CA THR A 17 -18.45 -18.96 -13.18
C THR A 17 -19.28 -18.92 -11.89
N GLY A 18 -18.61 -18.92 -10.74
CA GLY A 18 -19.23 -18.96 -9.41
C GLY A 18 -19.99 -17.67 -9.06
N LYS A 19 -20.89 -17.78 -8.08
CA LYS A 19 -21.63 -16.64 -7.53
C LYS A 19 -21.07 -16.13 -6.19
N ALA A 20 -20.20 -16.90 -5.55
CA ALA A 20 -19.60 -16.61 -4.25
C ALA A 20 -18.06 -16.57 -4.35
N PRO A 21 -17.37 -15.84 -3.45
CA PRO A 21 -15.92 -15.88 -3.37
C PRO A 21 -15.42 -17.28 -2.98
N PRO A 22 -14.26 -17.72 -3.50
CA PRO A 22 -13.63 -18.96 -3.06
C PRO A 22 -13.14 -18.84 -1.61
N ASP A 23 -12.94 -19.97 -0.95
CA ASP A 23 -12.48 -20.02 0.45
C ASP A 23 -11.19 -19.22 0.68
N GLY A 24 -11.29 -18.18 1.50
CA GLY A 24 -10.19 -17.27 1.81
C GLY A 24 -9.74 -16.36 0.66
N GLY A 25 -10.54 -16.26 -0.39
CA GLY A 25 -10.26 -15.46 -1.57
C GLY A 25 -11.33 -14.39 -1.87
N VAL A 26 -11.36 -13.97 -3.13
CA VAL A 26 -12.15 -12.85 -3.65
C VAL A 26 -12.85 -13.24 -4.94
N LEU A 27 -14.04 -12.70 -5.19
CA LEU A 27 -14.72 -12.74 -6.48
C LEU A 27 -14.94 -11.31 -7.00
N ALA A 28 -14.41 -11.01 -8.18
CA ALA A 28 -14.73 -9.81 -8.94
C ALA A 28 -15.72 -10.16 -10.04
N ARG A 29 -16.81 -9.40 -10.16
CA ARG A 29 -17.88 -9.65 -11.11
C ARG A 29 -18.32 -8.35 -11.78
N ARG A 30 -18.41 -8.38 -13.11
CA ARG A 30 -19.05 -7.33 -13.92
C ARG A 30 -20.31 -7.88 -14.59
N VAL A 31 -21.46 -7.30 -14.29
CA VAL A 31 -22.76 -7.65 -14.91
C VAL A 31 -23.51 -6.36 -15.21
N ASN A 32 -23.92 -6.18 -16.47
CA ASN A 32 -24.77 -5.06 -16.92
C ASN A 32 -24.25 -3.68 -16.45
N GLY A 33 -22.94 -3.45 -16.56
CA GLY A 33 -22.31 -2.20 -16.14
C GLY A 33 -21.96 -2.11 -14.66
N SER A 34 -22.61 -2.89 -13.79
CA SER A 34 -22.27 -2.98 -12.36
C SER A 34 -21.00 -3.82 -12.15
N PHE A 35 -20.08 -3.30 -11.33
CA PHE A 35 -18.86 -3.98 -10.91
C PHE A 35 -18.91 -4.23 -9.40
N THR A 36 -18.84 -5.50 -9.00
CA THR A 36 -18.91 -5.93 -7.61
C THR A 36 -17.67 -6.75 -7.26
N ILE A 37 -17.06 -6.41 -6.12
CA ILE A 37 -16.04 -7.22 -5.46
C ILE A 37 -16.68 -7.85 -4.22
N SER A 38 -16.63 -9.18 -4.11
CA SER A 38 -17.09 -9.91 -2.93
C SER A 38 -15.91 -10.58 -2.23
N LEU A 39 -15.75 -10.34 -0.92
CA LEU A 39 -14.68 -10.91 -0.11
C LEU A 39 -15.19 -12.09 0.73
N HIS A 40 -14.42 -13.17 0.82
CA HIS A 40 -14.71 -14.24 1.78
C HIS A 40 -14.52 -13.77 3.24
N ARG A 41 -15.30 -14.30 4.18
CA ARG A 41 -15.24 -13.94 5.63
C ARG A 41 -13.86 -14.03 6.27
N LYS A 42 -13.06 -14.99 5.81
CA LYS A 42 -11.67 -15.21 6.23
C LYS A 42 -10.73 -14.99 5.05
N VAL A 43 -10.92 -13.91 4.30
CA VAL A 43 -10.05 -13.55 3.17
C VAL A 43 -8.61 -13.45 3.65
N SER A 44 -7.69 -13.92 2.82
CA SER A 44 -6.26 -13.93 3.13
C SER A 44 -5.58 -12.63 2.70
N GLU A 45 -4.48 -12.31 3.39
CA GLU A 45 -3.56 -11.22 3.04
C GLU A 45 -3.15 -11.27 1.56
N MET A 46 -2.73 -12.45 1.07
CA MET A 46 -2.30 -12.64 -0.33
C MET A 46 -3.41 -12.36 -1.34
N ALA A 47 -4.65 -12.77 -1.05
CA ALA A 47 -5.79 -12.48 -1.92
C ALA A 47 -6.11 -10.98 -1.98
N LEU A 48 -5.97 -10.25 -0.86
CA LEU A 48 -6.18 -8.80 -0.82
C LEU A 48 -5.06 -8.04 -1.54
N ILE A 49 -3.80 -8.45 -1.39
CA ILE A 49 -2.68 -7.87 -2.15
C ILE A 49 -2.90 -8.05 -3.66
N GLN A 50 -3.25 -9.27 -4.09
CA GLN A 50 -3.52 -9.52 -5.51
C GLN A 50 -4.73 -8.72 -6.00
N LEU A 51 -5.74 -8.51 -5.16
CA LEU A 51 -6.88 -7.65 -5.49
C LEU A 51 -6.43 -6.20 -5.69
N LEU A 52 -5.63 -5.63 -4.78
CA LEU A 52 -5.07 -4.28 -4.92
C LEU A 52 -4.29 -4.14 -6.22
N ARG A 53 -3.42 -5.11 -6.55
CA ARG A 53 -2.69 -5.16 -7.82
C ARG A 53 -3.62 -5.13 -9.03
N SER A 54 -4.68 -5.93 -8.98
CA SER A 54 -5.65 -6.04 -10.09
C SER A 54 -6.46 -4.75 -10.27
N LEU A 55 -6.78 -4.06 -9.18
CA LEU A 55 -7.57 -2.82 -9.21
C LEU A 55 -6.77 -1.59 -9.71
N ARG A 56 -5.43 -1.64 -9.74
CA ARG A 56 -4.58 -0.57 -10.28
C ARG A 56 -4.86 -0.21 -11.73
N ALA A 57 -5.28 -1.19 -12.51
CA ALA A 57 -5.56 -0.99 -13.94
C ALA A 57 -6.86 -0.20 -14.17
N LEU A 58 -7.65 0.06 -13.12
CA LEU A 58 -8.89 0.81 -13.21
C LEU A 58 -8.67 2.28 -12.81
N ASP A 59 -9.42 3.15 -13.48
CA ASP A 59 -9.49 4.57 -13.16
C ASP A 59 -9.81 4.81 -11.65
N PRO A 60 -9.17 5.80 -10.98
CA PRO A 60 -9.45 6.11 -9.57
C PRO A 60 -10.89 6.35 -9.20
N GLU A 61 -11.64 6.94 -10.12
CA GLU A 61 -13.03 7.33 -9.93
C GLU A 61 -13.99 6.25 -10.43
N PHE A 62 -13.48 5.12 -10.92
CA PHE A 62 -14.30 3.99 -11.34
C PHE A 62 -15.19 3.50 -10.19
N ARG A 63 -16.51 3.47 -10.41
CA ARG A 63 -17.50 3.11 -9.41
C ARG A 63 -17.67 1.61 -9.26
N MET A 64 -17.72 1.15 -8.01
CA MET A 64 -17.87 -0.26 -7.68
C MET A 64 -18.59 -0.49 -6.34
N THR A 65 -19.09 -1.71 -6.18
CA THR A 65 -19.61 -2.23 -4.92
C THR A 65 -18.57 -3.12 -4.27
N LEU A 66 -18.29 -2.89 -2.98
CA LEU A 66 -17.49 -3.79 -2.15
C LEU A 66 -18.39 -4.51 -1.16
N ASP A 67 -18.52 -5.81 -1.35
CA ASP A 67 -19.34 -6.71 -0.56
C ASP A 67 -18.45 -7.51 0.39
N THR A 68 -18.52 -7.16 1.68
CA THR A 68 -17.82 -7.84 2.76
C THR A 68 -18.83 -8.68 3.55
N THR A 69 -18.36 -9.60 4.39
CA THR A 69 -19.26 -10.47 5.17
C THR A 69 -20.23 -9.70 6.05
N ASP A 70 -19.78 -8.60 6.63
CA ASP A 70 -20.57 -7.85 7.62
C ASP A 70 -21.28 -6.64 7.00
N ARG A 71 -20.81 -6.17 5.84
CA ARG A 71 -21.31 -4.95 5.23
C ARG A 71 -21.12 -4.93 3.71
N ARG A 72 -22.18 -4.49 3.05
CA ARG A 72 -22.14 -4.10 1.64
C ARG A 72 -21.97 -2.59 1.52
N HIS A 73 -20.94 -2.19 0.78
CA HIS A 73 -20.64 -0.80 0.48
C HIS A 73 -20.91 -0.54 -0.99
N GLU A 74 -21.92 0.27 -1.27
CA GLU A 74 -22.33 0.61 -2.63
C GLU A 74 -21.71 1.94 -3.08
N ASP A 75 -21.61 2.11 -4.40
CA ASP A 75 -21.14 3.33 -5.08
C ASP A 75 -19.78 3.90 -4.61
N LEU A 76 -18.86 3.02 -4.19
CA LEU A 76 -17.51 3.44 -3.86
C LEU A 76 -16.73 3.74 -5.13
N THR A 77 -15.89 4.79 -5.10
CA THR A 77 -14.82 4.91 -6.08
C THR A 77 -13.77 3.82 -5.87
N ARG A 78 -13.01 3.47 -6.91
CA ARG A 78 -11.91 2.50 -6.81
C ARG A 78 -10.93 2.91 -5.72
N ARG A 79 -10.63 4.20 -5.60
CA ARG A 79 -9.80 4.76 -4.53
C ARG A 79 -10.33 4.40 -3.14
N GLN A 80 -11.61 4.67 -2.88
CA GLN A 80 -12.25 4.37 -1.59
C GLN A 80 -12.32 2.87 -1.30
N ALA A 81 -12.61 2.05 -2.32
CA ALA A 81 -12.61 0.59 -2.18
C ALA A 81 -11.20 0.06 -1.84
N CYS A 82 -10.16 0.54 -2.53
CA CYS A 82 -8.77 0.14 -2.27
C CYS A 82 -8.31 0.55 -0.87
N HIS A 83 -8.70 1.73 -0.39
CA HIS A 83 -8.40 2.16 0.98
C HIS A 83 -9.01 1.21 2.03
N ARG A 84 -10.28 0.82 1.86
CA ARG A 84 -10.93 -0.17 2.75
C ARG A 84 -10.26 -1.56 2.68
N ILE A 85 -9.94 -2.01 1.48
CA ILE A 85 -9.22 -3.28 1.25
C ILE A 85 -7.85 -3.26 1.94
N ALA A 86 -7.13 -2.14 1.84
CA ALA A 86 -5.82 -1.96 2.46
C ALA A 86 -5.91 -1.99 3.99
N LEU A 87 -6.88 -1.29 4.60
CA LEU A 87 -7.12 -1.37 6.05
C LEU A 87 -7.43 -2.79 6.52
N GLN A 88 -8.21 -3.55 5.73
CA GLN A 88 -8.47 -4.96 6.05
C GLN A 88 -7.21 -5.83 5.94
N ALA A 89 -6.38 -5.61 4.92
CA ALA A 89 -5.12 -6.35 4.75
C ALA A 89 -4.11 -6.04 5.87
N ILE A 90 -3.97 -4.76 6.22
CA ILE A 90 -3.15 -4.29 7.34
C ILE A 90 -3.65 -4.92 8.65
N GLY A 91 -4.95 -4.85 8.93
CA GLY A 91 -5.52 -5.44 10.14
C GLY A 91 -5.32 -6.97 10.24
N ILE A 92 -5.26 -7.70 9.11
CA ILE A 92 -4.96 -9.14 9.12
C ILE A 92 -3.53 -9.41 9.59
N ILE A 93 -2.54 -8.70 9.00
CA ILE A 93 -1.14 -8.92 9.37
C ILE A 93 -0.84 -8.39 10.78
N GLU A 94 -1.44 -7.28 11.18
CA GLU A 94 -1.26 -6.68 12.50
C GLU A 94 -1.82 -7.57 13.60
N ARG A 95 -3.02 -8.15 13.44
CA ARG A 95 -3.56 -9.11 14.42
C ARG A 95 -2.69 -10.37 14.61
N ALA A 96 -1.98 -10.78 13.56
CA ALA A 96 -1.04 -11.90 13.66
C ALA A 96 0.29 -11.49 14.32
N ASN A 97 0.55 -10.18 14.49
CA ASN A 97 1.84 -9.61 14.90
C ASN A 97 1.66 -8.41 15.85
N GLU A 98 0.66 -8.43 16.73
CA GLU A 98 0.27 -7.27 17.56
C GLU A 98 1.41 -6.76 18.45
N SER A 99 2.34 -7.64 18.81
CA SER A 99 3.54 -7.29 19.58
C SER A 99 4.58 -6.48 18.78
N LEU A 100 4.49 -6.45 17.45
CA LEU A 100 5.49 -5.86 16.56
C LEU A 100 5.06 -4.51 16.00
N PHE A 101 3.82 -4.38 15.54
CA PHE A 101 3.32 -3.15 14.92
C PHE A 101 1.80 -3.10 14.88
N MET A 102 1.26 -1.88 14.95
CA MET A 102 -0.16 -1.57 14.79
C MET A 102 -0.27 -0.19 14.15
N SER A 103 -1.13 0.00 13.16
CA SER A 103 -1.22 1.27 12.45
C SER A 103 -2.56 1.53 11.80
N ASN A 104 -2.75 2.79 11.41
CA ASN A 104 -3.80 3.21 10.52
C ASN A 104 -3.19 3.86 9.27
N ILE A 105 -3.93 3.84 8.16
CA ILE A 105 -3.60 4.59 6.95
C ILE A 105 -4.76 5.50 6.57
N GLU A 106 -4.43 6.73 6.20
CA GLU A 106 -5.37 7.77 5.82
C GLU A 106 -4.96 8.39 4.48
N LEU A 107 -5.94 8.87 3.71
CA LEU A 107 -5.65 9.66 2.52
C LEU A 107 -5.07 11.00 2.98
N PHE A 108 -3.89 11.34 2.51
CA PHE A 108 -3.29 12.63 2.80
C PHE A 108 -3.81 13.69 1.81
N SER A 109 -4.19 14.85 2.35
CA SER A 109 -4.56 16.04 1.59
C SER A 109 -4.04 17.24 2.35
N GLU A 110 -3.35 18.15 1.67
CA GLU A 110 -2.81 19.37 2.29
C GLU A 110 -3.93 20.24 2.88
N ALA A 111 -5.08 20.31 2.21
CA ALA A 111 -6.26 21.03 2.68
C ALA A 111 -6.86 20.45 3.98
N GLN A 112 -6.55 19.19 4.30
CA GLN A 112 -7.01 18.48 5.50
C GLN A 112 -5.84 17.74 6.15
N SER A 113 -4.71 18.43 6.34
CA SER A 113 -3.52 17.81 6.91
C SER A 113 -3.79 17.30 8.33
N PRO A 114 -3.40 16.05 8.67
CA PRO A 114 -3.56 15.51 10.01
C PRO A 114 -2.88 16.39 11.07
N SER A 115 -3.60 16.78 12.13
CA SER A 115 -3.08 17.69 13.16
C SER A 115 -1.83 17.17 13.91
N MET A 116 -1.63 15.86 13.88
CA MET A 116 -0.47 15.17 14.46
C MET A 116 0.78 15.21 13.56
N LEU A 117 0.63 15.49 12.26
CA LEU A 117 1.74 15.58 11.31
C LEU A 117 2.41 16.94 11.45
N ARG A 118 3.53 16.98 12.17
CA ARG A 118 4.30 18.21 12.43
C ARG A 118 5.76 18.14 11.99
N SER A 119 6.22 16.96 11.58
CA SER A 119 7.58 16.80 11.09
C SER A 119 7.78 17.56 9.79
N GLU A 120 8.73 18.50 9.78
CA GLU A 120 9.11 19.24 8.59
C GLU A 120 9.58 18.31 7.48
N ASN A 121 10.32 17.25 7.82
CA ASN A 121 10.85 16.31 6.84
C ASN A 121 9.75 15.45 6.20
N LEU A 122 8.78 14.98 6.97
CA LEU A 122 7.60 14.31 6.41
C LEU A 122 6.77 15.28 5.53
N LEU A 123 6.60 16.53 5.98
CA LEU A 123 5.89 17.57 5.22
C LEU A 123 6.59 17.97 3.92
N LYS A 124 7.93 17.90 3.86
CA LYS A 124 8.69 18.09 2.61
C LYS A 124 8.23 17.12 1.54
N LEU A 125 8.11 15.81 1.85
CA LEU A 125 7.61 14.83 0.88
C LEU A 125 6.13 15.05 0.56
N ALA A 126 5.32 15.31 1.59
CA ALA A 126 3.87 15.41 1.47
C ALA A 126 3.43 16.59 0.59
N SER A 127 4.18 17.70 0.61
CA SER A 127 3.91 18.92 -0.16
C SER A 127 4.46 18.90 -1.59
N LEU A 128 5.17 17.85 -2.00
CA LEU A 128 5.61 17.74 -3.39
C LEU A 128 4.42 17.52 -4.33
N ASP A 129 4.35 18.32 -5.39
CA ASP A 129 3.44 18.06 -6.51
C ASP A 129 4.06 17.00 -7.45
N LEU A 130 3.74 15.72 -7.18
CA LEU A 130 4.22 14.56 -7.95
C LEU A 130 3.12 13.86 -8.75
N ALA A 131 1.84 14.23 -8.59
CA ALA A 131 0.69 13.49 -9.15
C ALA A 131 0.76 13.30 -10.68
N HIS A 132 1.41 14.23 -11.38
CA HIS A 132 1.54 14.23 -12.84
C HIS A 132 2.98 14.01 -13.31
N CYS A 133 3.93 13.81 -12.40
CA CYS A 133 5.33 13.62 -12.76
C CYS A 133 5.56 12.17 -13.22
N ASP A 134 6.38 12.01 -14.26
CA ASP A 134 7.04 10.73 -14.52
C ASP A 134 8.05 10.40 -13.41
N ALA A 135 8.50 9.14 -13.37
CA ALA A 135 9.43 8.69 -12.34
C ALA A 135 10.73 9.52 -12.30
N PRO A 136 11.42 9.83 -13.42
CA PRO A 136 12.61 10.68 -13.39
C PRO A 136 12.36 12.08 -12.82
N SER A 137 11.30 12.76 -13.27
CA SER A 137 10.99 14.12 -12.82
C SER A 137 10.61 14.14 -11.34
N ALA A 138 9.85 13.13 -10.89
CA ALA A 138 9.48 13.00 -9.47
C ALA A 138 10.72 12.76 -8.59
N LEU A 139 11.64 11.91 -9.04
CA LEU A 139 12.90 11.65 -8.32
C LEU A 139 13.80 12.89 -8.27
N MET A 140 13.87 13.67 -9.35
CA MET A 140 14.59 14.95 -9.35
C MET A 140 13.99 15.94 -8.34
N LYS A 141 12.66 16.09 -8.32
CA LYS A 141 11.97 16.95 -7.33
C LYS A 141 12.23 16.49 -5.90
N ALA A 142 12.12 15.20 -5.64
CA ALA A 142 12.38 14.64 -4.32
C ALA A 142 13.85 14.79 -3.89
N SER A 143 14.79 14.65 -4.82
CA SER A 143 16.21 14.89 -4.57
C SER A 143 16.49 16.36 -4.25
N ALA A 144 15.84 17.30 -4.94
CA ALA A 144 15.99 18.74 -4.70
C ALA A 144 15.37 19.19 -3.37
N ALA A 145 14.35 18.48 -2.89
CA ALA A 145 13.69 18.76 -1.61
C ALA A 145 14.51 18.35 -0.38
N ASP A 146 15.60 17.59 -0.57
CA ASP A 146 16.49 17.15 0.50
C ASP A 146 15.73 16.47 1.65
N ILE A 147 15.00 15.40 1.30
CA ILE A 147 14.19 14.62 2.23
C ILE A 147 15.09 13.58 2.90
N ALA A 148 15.21 13.68 4.21
CA ALA A 148 15.93 12.70 5.02
C ALA A 148 15.21 11.35 5.00
N ASN A 149 16.01 10.29 5.01
CA ASN A 149 15.55 8.90 5.07
C ASN A 149 14.61 8.49 3.92
N LEU A 150 14.74 9.15 2.77
CA LEU A 150 13.89 8.88 1.62
C LEU A 150 14.14 7.47 1.08
N VAL A 151 13.05 6.74 0.91
CA VAL A 151 13.03 5.38 0.37
C VAL A 151 12.31 5.39 -0.96
N SER A 152 12.87 4.67 -1.93
CA SER A 152 12.29 4.49 -3.24
C SER A 152 11.98 3.02 -3.50
N VAL A 153 10.72 2.74 -3.83
CA VAL A 153 10.23 1.41 -4.19
C VAL A 153 9.79 1.43 -5.65
N GLY A 154 10.21 0.42 -6.39
CA GLY A 154 9.83 0.22 -7.78
C GLY A 154 9.18 -1.13 -8.02
N GLN A 155 8.89 -1.41 -9.29
CA GLN A 155 8.36 -2.69 -9.74
C GLN A 155 9.32 -3.34 -10.72
N ASN A 156 9.50 -4.65 -10.60
CA ASN A 156 10.28 -5.40 -11.57
C ASN A 156 9.43 -5.69 -12.82
N ARG A 157 10.01 -6.37 -13.82
CA ARG A 157 9.29 -6.73 -15.06
C ARG A 157 8.06 -7.62 -14.82
N SER A 158 7.98 -8.27 -13.66
CA SER A 158 6.82 -9.09 -13.24
C SER A 158 5.85 -8.32 -12.34
N MET A 159 5.96 -6.98 -12.26
CA MET A 159 5.11 -6.11 -11.44
C MET A 159 5.22 -6.36 -9.92
N ARG A 160 6.30 -7.00 -9.49
CA ARG A 160 6.56 -7.26 -8.07
C ARG A 160 7.37 -6.12 -7.48
N LEU A 161 6.98 -5.66 -6.30
CA LEU A 161 7.66 -4.54 -5.64
C LEU A 161 9.06 -4.95 -5.17
N TYR A 162 10.01 -4.03 -5.24
CA TYR A 162 11.33 -4.14 -4.63
C TYR A 162 11.89 -2.76 -4.33
N TYR A 163 12.83 -2.67 -3.40
CA TYR A 163 13.51 -1.41 -3.09
C TYR A 163 14.52 -1.05 -4.17
N LEU A 164 14.42 0.16 -4.68
CA LEU A 164 15.41 0.79 -5.56
C LEU A 164 16.48 1.51 -4.75
N ALA A 165 16.07 2.15 -3.66
CA ALA A 165 16.94 2.84 -2.72
C ALA A 165 16.35 2.77 -1.31
N ILE A 166 17.20 2.48 -0.33
CA ILE A 166 16.92 2.56 1.11
C ILE A 166 18.13 3.20 1.79
N PRO A 167 17.93 3.94 2.90
CA PRO A 167 19.04 4.39 3.74
C PRO A 167 19.90 3.21 4.21
N SER A 168 21.22 3.32 4.11
CA SER A 168 22.15 2.23 4.46
C SER A 168 22.20 1.91 5.96
N ASP A 169 21.88 2.89 6.78
CA ASP A 169 21.94 2.91 8.24
C ASP A 169 20.56 2.80 8.89
N HIS A 170 19.53 2.39 8.13
CA HIS A 170 18.22 2.10 8.70
C HIS A 170 18.30 1.01 9.77
N VAL A 171 17.63 1.24 10.88
CA VAL A 171 17.56 0.32 12.01
C VAL A 171 16.32 -0.56 11.97
N TRP A 172 15.31 -0.26 11.13
CA TRP A 172 14.11 -1.07 11.04
C TRP A 172 13.35 -0.90 9.71
N PRO A 173 12.82 -2.00 9.12
CA PRO A 173 13.03 -3.39 9.53
C PRO A 173 14.47 -3.86 9.24
N SER A 174 14.99 -4.82 10.01
CA SER A 174 16.36 -5.33 9.89
C SER A 174 16.38 -6.87 9.87
N PRO A 175 17.28 -7.52 9.10
CA PRO A 175 18.19 -6.91 8.13
C PRO A 175 17.44 -6.42 6.88
N GLY A 176 17.96 -5.36 6.26
CA GLY A 176 17.46 -4.83 4.99
C GLY A 176 17.48 -5.88 3.86
N PRO A 177 16.55 -5.81 2.89
CA PRO A 177 16.52 -6.75 1.79
C PRO A 177 17.73 -6.57 0.88
N ARG A 178 18.17 -7.67 0.27
CA ARG A 178 19.19 -7.59 -0.78
C ARG A 178 18.65 -6.77 -1.96
N PRO A 179 19.46 -5.90 -2.57
CA PRO A 179 19.05 -5.12 -3.74
C PRO A 179 18.39 -5.99 -4.81
N GLY A 180 17.28 -5.50 -5.38
CA GLY A 180 16.54 -6.22 -6.42
C GLY A 180 15.67 -7.40 -5.93
N THR A 181 15.69 -7.73 -4.63
CA THR A 181 14.83 -8.80 -4.07
C THR A 181 13.38 -8.32 -4.02
N PRO A 182 12.43 -9.05 -4.64
CA PRO A 182 11.02 -8.73 -4.50
C PRO A 182 10.56 -8.80 -3.04
N LEU A 183 9.72 -7.85 -2.60
CA LEU A 183 9.28 -7.75 -1.21
C LEU A 183 8.56 -9.01 -0.73
N GLU A 184 7.85 -9.67 -1.64
CA GLU A 184 7.10 -10.91 -1.37
C GLU A 184 8.03 -12.12 -1.17
N ASP A 185 9.24 -12.07 -1.74
CA ASP A 185 10.27 -13.11 -1.58
C ASP A 185 11.06 -12.94 -0.28
N ILE A 186 10.85 -11.85 0.46
CA ILE A 186 11.44 -11.66 1.79
C ILE A 186 10.66 -12.51 2.79
N THR A 187 10.91 -13.82 2.71
CA THR A 187 10.21 -14.83 3.49
C THR A 187 10.37 -14.62 4.99
N GLY A 188 9.29 -14.87 5.73
CA GLY A 188 9.33 -14.95 7.21
C GLY A 188 9.32 -13.62 7.98
N SER A 189 9.39 -12.46 7.32
CA SER A 189 9.38 -11.17 8.02
C SER A 189 8.02 -10.48 7.92
N ALA A 190 7.32 -10.37 9.05
CA ALA A 190 6.06 -9.64 9.13
C ALA A 190 6.20 -8.14 8.78
N PRO A 191 7.24 -7.41 9.24
CA PRO A 191 7.45 -6.03 8.84
C PRO A 191 7.54 -5.82 7.32
N TRP A 192 8.29 -6.65 6.60
CA TRP A 192 8.44 -6.50 5.15
C TRP A 192 7.13 -6.74 4.39
N ARG A 193 6.33 -7.71 4.83
CA ARG A 193 4.99 -7.94 4.27
C ARG A 193 4.03 -6.79 4.58
N TRP A 194 4.12 -6.22 5.78
CA TRP A 194 3.34 -5.05 6.18
C TRP A 194 3.65 -3.85 5.28
N LEU A 195 4.94 -3.54 5.07
CA LEU A 195 5.39 -2.50 4.13
C LEU A 195 4.91 -2.78 2.69
N SER A 196 5.02 -4.03 2.24
CA SER A 196 4.51 -4.41 0.91
C SER A 196 3.02 -4.10 0.77
N ILE A 197 2.18 -4.42 1.76
CA ILE A 197 0.73 -4.11 1.70
C ILE A 197 0.51 -2.60 1.53
N ILE A 198 1.25 -1.78 2.27
CA ILE A 198 1.10 -0.32 2.26
C ILE A 198 1.51 0.26 0.89
N TYR A 199 2.62 -0.20 0.32
CA TYR A 199 3.07 0.27 -1.00
C TYR A 199 2.15 -0.23 -2.12
N GLU A 200 1.67 -1.47 -2.04
CA GLU A 200 0.69 -1.99 -2.99
C GLU A 200 -0.62 -1.19 -2.90
N ALA A 201 -1.04 -0.81 -1.69
CA ALA A 201 -2.18 0.04 -1.45
C ALA A 201 -1.98 1.45 -2.04
N ALA A 202 -0.84 2.10 -1.80
CA ALA A 202 -0.55 3.42 -2.34
C ALA A 202 -0.65 3.44 -3.87
N LEU A 203 -0.05 2.46 -4.56
CA LEU A 203 -0.14 2.33 -6.01
C LEU A 203 -1.57 2.03 -6.51
N ALA A 204 -2.37 1.31 -5.73
CA ALA A 204 -3.77 1.00 -6.07
C ALA A 204 -4.74 2.14 -5.76
N ILE A 205 -4.43 2.98 -4.79
CA ILE A 205 -5.19 4.16 -4.40
C ILE A 205 -4.85 5.33 -5.33
N GLN A 206 -3.58 5.45 -5.73
CA GLN A 206 -3.05 6.53 -6.57
C GLN A 206 -3.26 7.92 -5.94
N ALA A 207 -3.03 8.00 -4.63
CA ALA A 207 -3.02 9.24 -3.87
C ALA A 207 -2.02 9.12 -2.71
N PRO A 208 -1.44 10.25 -2.24
CA PRO A 208 -0.60 10.25 -1.06
C PRO A 208 -1.32 9.68 0.16
N LEU A 209 -0.60 8.90 0.97
CA LEU A 209 -1.10 8.32 2.20
C LEU A 209 -0.29 8.83 3.39
N PHE A 210 -0.99 9.04 4.50
CA PHE A 210 -0.40 9.21 5.81
C PHE A 210 -0.62 7.94 6.62
N GLN A 211 0.47 7.34 7.09
CA GLN A 211 0.43 6.21 7.99
C GLN A 211 0.95 6.63 9.36
N HIS A 212 0.25 6.20 10.41
CA HIS A 212 0.66 6.45 11.78
C HIS A 212 0.28 5.28 12.68
N GLY A 213 0.95 5.17 13.80
CA GLY A 213 0.69 4.12 14.77
C GLY A 213 1.91 3.82 15.61
N PHE A 214 2.11 2.55 15.94
CA PHE A 214 3.19 2.09 16.80
C PHE A 214 3.96 0.95 16.14
N LEU A 215 5.27 0.91 16.36
CA LEU A 215 6.13 -0.20 15.97
C LEU A 215 7.14 -0.53 17.05
N ARG A 216 7.62 -1.77 17.09
CA ARG A 216 8.64 -2.23 18.01
C ARG A 216 9.99 -2.36 17.31
N LEU A 217 10.98 -1.64 17.81
CA LEU A 217 12.38 -1.86 17.45
C LEU A 217 12.96 -2.99 18.31
N HIS A 218 13.49 -4.05 17.70
CA HIS A 218 14.45 -5.00 18.32
C HIS A 218 14.11 -5.45 19.75
N GLY A 219 12.89 -5.92 19.99
CA GLY A 219 12.45 -6.40 21.32
C GLY A 219 12.20 -5.30 22.37
N GLY A 220 12.39 -4.02 22.02
CA GLY A 220 12.11 -2.86 22.85
C GLY A 220 10.61 -2.58 23.05
N THR A 221 10.27 -1.37 23.46
CA THR A 221 8.87 -0.93 23.62
C THR A 221 8.23 -0.60 22.26
N MET A 222 6.90 -0.58 22.22
CA MET A 222 6.16 -0.02 21.09
C MET A 222 6.35 1.49 21.09
N ARG A 223 6.78 2.03 19.95
CA ARG A 223 7.12 3.44 19.79
C ARG A 223 6.22 4.08 18.73
N PRO A 224 5.72 5.29 18.95
CA PRO A 224 4.90 5.97 17.98
C PRO A 224 5.72 6.35 16.74
N PHE A 225 5.16 6.10 15.56
CA PHE A 225 5.77 6.43 14.29
C PHE A 225 4.78 7.12 13.35
N GLN A 226 5.33 7.84 12.38
CA GLN A 226 4.61 8.48 11.29
C GLN A 226 5.32 8.20 9.97
N ARG A 227 4.57 8.12 8.88
CA ARG A 227 5.11 7.90 7.52
C ARG A 227 4.24 8.59 6.49
N ILE A 228 4.89 9.20 5.50
CA ILE A 228 4.25 9.66 4.27
C ILE A 228 4.61 8.70 3.14
N ILE A 229 3.59 8.24 2.42
CA ILE A 229 3.73 7.35 1.26
C ILE A 229 3.16 8.05 0.04
N TYR A 230 4.02 8.37 -0.92
CA TYR A 230 3.66 9.09 -2.13
C TYR A 230 3.79 8.19 -3.36
N PRO A 231 2.68 7.75 -3.97
CA PRO A 231 2.71 6.98 -5.21
C PRO A 231 2.97 7.89 -6.42
N ILE A 232 3.86 7.48 -7.31
CA ILE A 232 4.10 8.09 -8.62
C ILE A 232 3.44 7.22 -9.66
N THR A 233 2.23 7.62 -10.10
CA THR A 233 1.38 6.86 -11.03
C THR A 233 0.75 7.76 -12.10
N PRO A 234 1.55 8.43 -12.95
CA PRO A 234 1.02 9.29 -14.00
C PRO A 234 0.15 8.50 -14.99
N ALA A 235 -0.95 9.11 -15.43
CA ALA A 235 -1.99 8.43 -16.23
C ALA A 235 -1.51 7.89 -17.59
N GLY A 236 -0.45 8.48 -18.16
CA GLY A 236 0.12 8.08 -19.45
C GLY A 236 1.25 7.04 -19.36
N ASP A 237 1.67 6.67 -18.15
CA ASP A 237 2.84 5.82 -17.97
C ASP A 237 2.47 4.35 -17.73
N ARG A 238 3.38 3.46 -18.10
CA ARG A 238 3.18 2.03 -17.94
C ARG A 238 3.23 1.69 -16.45
N PRO A 239 2.38 0.78 -15.96
CA PRO A 239 2.42 0.36 -14.57
C PRO A 239 3.80 -0.10 -14.08
N SER A 240 4.67 -0.65 -14.94
CA SER A 240 6.07 -1.03 -14.61
C SER A 240 6.95 0.16 -14.16
N ASN A 241 6.58 1.37 -14.56
CA ASN A 241 7.30 2.59 -14.24
C ASN A 241 6.78 3.25 -12.98
N TYR A 242 5.67 2.78 -12.42
CA TYR A 242 5.18 3.34 -11.17
C TYR A 242 6.19 3.13 -10.04
N ARG A 243 6.25 4.13 -9.17
CA ARG A 243 7.14 4.16 -8.01
C ARG A 243 6.36 4.54 -6.77
N VAL A 244 6.94 4.25 -5.62
CA VAL A 244 6.51 4.81 -4.34
C VAL A 244 7.71 5.48 -3.72
N LEU A 245 7.53 6.73 -3.31
CA LEU A 245 8.45 7.43 -2.43
C LEU A 245 7.88 7.43 -1.03
N THR A 246 8.72 7.18 -0.03
CA THR A 246 8.27 7.16 1.35
C THR A 246 9.36 7.65 2.28
N THR A 247 8.96 8.33 3.33
CA THR A 247 9.83 8.66 4.47
C THR A 247 9.05 8.43 5.76
N ALA A 248 9.74 7.97 6.80
CA ALA A 248 9.15 7.56 8.05
C ALA A 248 10.02 8.00 9.23
N GLU A 249 9.37 8.32 10.34
CA GLU A 249 10.02 8.84 11.54
C GLU A 249 9.39 8.26 12.80
N LEU A 250 10.24 8.06 13.81
CA LEU A 250 9.81 7.83 15.19
C LEU A 250 9.61 9.19 15.85
N MET A 251 8.43 9.42 16.43
CA MET A 251 8.09 10.72 17.00
C MET A 251 9.00 11.12 18.17
N GLU A 252 9.54 10.13 18.88
CA GLU A 252 10.39 10.32 20.06
C GLU A 252 11.90 10.20 19.75
N SER A 253 12.28 9.73 18.56
CA SER A 253 13.70 9.57 18.18
C SER A 253 13.84 9.66 16.66
N PRO A 254 13.67 10.86 16.08
CA PRO A 254 13.74 11.06 14.64
C PRO A 254 15.11 10.69 14.04
N ASP A 255 16.18 10.70 14.85
CA ASP A 255 17.53 10.31 14.44
C ASP A 255 17.66 8.79 14.16
N LEU A 256 16.74 7.97 14.67
CA LEU A 256 16.72 6.54 14.36
C LEU A 256 15.98 6.31 13.05
N ILE A 257 16.75 5.90 12.04
CA ILE A 257 16.27 5.78 10.68
C ILE A 257 15.40 4.52 10.55
N ILE A 258 14.12 4.73 10.28
CA ILE A 258 13.17 3.67 9.91
C ILE A 258 12.73 3.87 8.46
N ILE A 259 12.30 2.80 7.81
CA ILE A 259 11.78 2.84 6.42
C ILE A 259 10.32 2.43 6.38
#